data_AF-A0A084E4I2-F1
#
_entry.id   AF-A0A084E4I2-F1
#
_cell.length_a   1.000
_cell.length_b   1.000
_cell.length_c   1.000
_cell.angle_alpha   90.00
_cell.angle_beta   90.00
_cell.angle_gamma   90.00
#
_symmetry.space_group_name_H-M   'P 1'
#
loop_
_entity.id
_entity.type
_entity.pdbx_description
1 polymer ?
#
loop_
_entity_poly.entity_id
_entity_poly.type
_entity_poly.pdbx_seq_one_letter_code
_entity_poly.pdbx_strand_id
1 'polypeptide(L)'
;MRGFYKAILLSAALFGIFSSPAHADAPSSGTKAYEKGDLRKAVEKWSQSQKPEAAYRIATLAEVGKIQGCDVIYCTASWYFKAATGGHIPSITHLAILNFNNGYKDVGVSQLQLAARWNDSLARDLLGQMDQVVPEPDLYNQALQQERARQFAVEIARQQRQAQIAQMLGYFIGCGLGGGCAMPSGNMVATQPASPAAPLVGPMSGTRHSSPNVIHAPPPPQMCPDGTYVIGTCKMAPNGRFVGGQPQMAPDGSFVGGTPRMTPNGRFVGGNGPITMCPDGSFVAGSCRLAPNGQYVGQ
;
A
#
# COMPACT_ATOMS: atom_id res chain seq x y z
N MET A 1 -40.93 -17.02 -67.19
CA MET A 1 -39.81 -17.85 -66.68
C MET A 1 -39.85 -17.74 -65.16
N ARG A 2 -40.52 -18.63 -64.41
CA ARG A 2 -40.03 -19.89 -63.81
C ARG A 2 -38.65 -19.76 -63.13
N GLY A 3 -38.64 -19.97 -61.80
CA GLY A 3 -37.46 -20.11 -60.92
C GLY A 3 -37.78 -19.57 -59.52
N PHE A 4 -38.53 -20.27 -58.65
CA PHE A 4 -38.03 -21.31 -57.73
C PHE A 4 -36.68 -20.99 -57.08
N TYR A 5 -36.69 -20.50 -55.83
CA TYR A 5 -35.94 -21.09 -54.72
C TYR A 5 -36.68 -20.83 -53.41
N LYS A 6 -37.12 -21.93 -52.78
CA LYS A 6 -37.71 -22.01 -51.44
C LYS A 6 -36.58 -22.06 -50.39
N ALA A 7 -36.80 -21.33 -49.30
CA ALA A 7 -36.61 -21.68 -47.88
C ALA A 7 -35.37 -22.46 -47.41
N ILE A 8 -34.63 -21.87 -46.44
CA ILE A 8 -34.18 -22.54 -45.21
C ILE A 8 -34.32 -21.55 -44.02
N LEU A 9 -35.14 -21.94 -43.05
CA LEU A 9 -35.22 -21.43 -41.67
C LEU A 9 -34.02 -21.94 -40.86
N LEU A 10 -33.40 -21.10 -40.01
CA LEU A 10 -32.80 -21.47 -38.69
C LEU A 10 -32.16 -20.19 -38.10
N SER A 11 -32.79 -19.52 -37.14
CA SER A 11 -32.66 -19.72 -35.67
C SER A 11 -31.55 -18.87 -35.02
N ALA A 12 -32.01 -18.03 -34.09
CA ALA A 12 -31.33 -17.64 -32.85
C ALA A 12 -29.95 -16.94 -32.94
N ALA A 13 -29.93 -15.64 -32.69
CA ALA A 13 -29.54 -15.14 -31.37
C ALA A 13 -29.61 -13.60 -31.37
N LEU A 14 -30.55 -13.08 -30.58
CA LEU A 14 -30.47 -11.73 -30.02
C LEU A 14 -29.20 -11.65 -29.14
N PHE A 15 -28.04 -11.45 -29.76
CA PHE A 15 -26.94 -10.79 -29.07
C PHE A 15 -27.23 -9.30 -29.14
N GLY A 16 -28.12 -8.87 -28.26
CA GLY A 16 -28.05 -7.51 -27.73
C GLY A 16 -26.64 -7.37 -27.19
N ILE A 17 -25.78 -6.72 -27.97
CA ILE A 17 -24.55 -6.14 -27.47
C ILE A 17 -25.06 -5.14 -26.44
N PHE A 18 -25.14 -5.58 -25.18
CA PHE A 18 -25.02 -4.69 -24.05
C PHE A 18 -23.65 -4.05 -24.26
N SER A 19 -23.67 -2.92 -24.95
CA SER A 19 -22.66 -1.89 -24.81
C SER A 19 -22.64 -1.62 -23.31
N SER A 20 -21.73 -2.30 -22.61
CA SER A 20 -21.36 -1.89 -21.27
C SER A 20 -21.14 -0.39 -21.36
N PRO A 21 -21.81 0.44 -20.53
CA PRO A 21 -21.52 1.85 -20.56
C PRO A 21 -20.01 1.94 -20.39
N ALA A 22 -19.35 2.54 -21.37
CA ALA A 22 -17.96 2.90 -21.28
C ALA A 22 -17.76 3.40 -19.85
N HIS A 23 -16.85 2.80 -19.10
CA HIS A 23 -16.32 3.40 -17.89
C HIS A 23 -15.63 4.68 -18.33
N ALA A 24 -16.43 5.70 -18.66
CA ALA A 24 -15.98 7.06 -18.85
C ALA A 24 -15.22 7.36 -17.58
N ASP A 25 -13.91 7.67 -17.72
CA ASP A 25 -13.01 7.92 -16.61
C ASP A 25 -13.75 8.64 -15.50
N ALA A 26 -14.16 7.91 -14.46
CA ALA A 26 -15.07 8.42 -13.45
C ALA A 26 -14.60 9.76 -12.85
N PRO A 27 -13.28 10.01 -12.67
CA PRO A 27 -12.77 11.33 -12.28
C PRO A 27 -13.11 12.43 -13.28
N SER A 28 -12.93 12.19 -14.58
CA SER A 28 -13.22 13.16 -15.65
C SER A 28 -14.72 13.45 -15.75
N SER A 29 -15.55 12.44 -15.53
CA SER A 29 -17.01 12.58 -15.59
C SER A 29 -17.57 13.38 -14.41
N GLY A 30 -16.92 13.32 -13.24
CA GLY A 30 -17.22 14.17 -12.08
C GLY A 30 -16.71 15.60 -12.28
N THR A 31 -15.52 15.79 -12.87
CA THR A 31 -15.00 17.12 -13.21
C THR A 31 -15.91 17.87 -14.18
N LYS A 32 -16.44 17.18 -15.21
CA LYS A 32 -17.45 17.77 -16.12
C LYS A 32 -18.74 18.18 -15.42
N ALA A 33 -19.16 17.48 -14.37
CA ALA A 33 -20.35 17.86 -13.59
C ALA A 33 -20.05 19.07 -12.69
N TYR A 34 -18.84 19.10 -12.12
CA TYR A 34 -18.36 20.23 -11.32
C TYR A 34 -18.26 21.52 -12.14
N GLU A 35 -17.70 21.46 -13.35
CA GLU A 35 -17.60 22.59 -14.27
C GLU A 35 -18.98 23.14 -14.68
N LYS A 36 -20.00 22.29 -14.72
CA LYS A 36 -21.40 22.68 -14.97
C LYS A 36 -22.12 23.25 -13.74
N GLY A 37 -21.44 23.32 -12.58
CA GLY A 37 -22.01 23.76 -11.31
C GLY A 37 -22.85 22.71 -10.58
N ASP A 38 -22.96 21.48 -11.11
CA ASP A 38 -23.71 20.40 -10.47
C ASP A 38 -22.83 19.65 -9.46
N LEU A 39 -22.67 20.27 -8.29
CA LEU A 39 -21.83 19.74 -7.21
C LEU A 39 -22.30 18.38 -6.72
N ARG A 40 -23.62 18.16 -6.66
CA ARG A 40 -24.20 16.89 -6.19
C ARG A 40 -23.80 15.74 -7.12
N LYS A 41 -23.97 15.91 -8.43
CA LYS A 41 -23.54 14.89 -9.40
C LYS A 41 -22.02 14.74 -9.45
N ALA A 42 -21.27 15.82 -9.22
CA ALA A 42 -19.80 15.75 -9.16
C ALA A 42 -19.33 14.85 -8.02
N VAL A 43 -19.83 15.09 -6.79
CA VAL A 43 -19.50 14.28 -5.61
C VAL A 43 -19.93 12.83 -5.79
N GLU A 44 -21.12 12.58 -6.32
CA GLU A 44 -21.61 11.23 -6.61
C GLU A 44 -20.63 10.47 -7.53
N LYS A 45 -20.27 11.05 -8.66
CA LYS A 45 -19.36 10.42 -9.63
C LYS A 45 -17.94 10.24 -9.09
N TRP A 46 -17.42 11.23 -8.37
CA TRP A 46 -16.10 11.13 -7.74
C TRP A 46 -16.08 10.06 -6.65
N SER A 47 -17.14 9.93 -5.87
CA SER A 47 -17.23 8.93 -4.79
C SER A 47 -17.19 7.49 -5.32
N GLN A 48 -17.77 7.25 -6.49
CA GLN A 48 -17.79 5.96 -7.18
C GLN A 48 -16.44 5.59 -7.80
N SER A 49 -15.59 6.58 -8.12
CA SER A 49 -14.34 6.33 -8.85
C SER A 49 -13.27 5.58 -8.05
N GLN A 50 -13.37 5.57 -6.71
CA GLN A 50 -12.36 5.04 -5.78
C GLN A 50 -10.93 5.58 -5.98
N LYS A 51 -10.73 6.62 -6.80
CA LYS A 51 -9.41 7.22 -7.05
C LYS A 51 -9.06 8.23 -5.96
N PRO A 52 -7.79 8.31 -5.54
CA PRO A 52 -7.38 9.19 -4.45
C PRO A 52 -7.50 10.68 -4.81
N GLU A 53 -7.30 11.06 -6.08
CA GLU A 53 -7.48 12.44 -6.55
C GLU A 53 -8.95 12.88 -6.49
N ALA A 54 -9.88 11.95 -6.73
CA ALA A 54 -11.30 12.24 -6.65
C ALA A 54 -11.74 12.44 -5.19
N ALA A 55 -11.20 11.65 -4.26
CA ALA A 55 -11.41 11.84 -2.84
C ALA A 55 -10.86 13.20 -2.35
N TYR A 56 -9.67 13.61 -2.83
CA TYR A 56 -9.11 14.93 -2.54
C TYR A 56 -10.04 16.06 -3.00
N ARG A 57 -10.59 15.98 -4.21
CA ARG A 57 -11.54 16.98 -4.72
C ARG A 57 -12.78 17.09 -3.85
N ILE A 58 -13.34 15.96 -3.41
CA ILE A 58 -14.48 15.97 -2.48
C ILE A 58 -14.08 16.63 -1.15
N ALA A 59 -12.89 16.35 -0.62
CA ALA A 59 -12.41 16.96 0.61
C ALA A 59 -12.33 18.50 0.49
N THR A 60 -11.79 19.03 -0.61
CA THR A 60 -11.74 20.48 -0.82
C THR A 60 -13.12 21.12 -0.90
N LEU A 61 -14.14 20.40 -1.41
CA LEU A 61 -15.53 20.87 -1.38
C LEU A 61 -16.15 20.82 0.02
N ALA A 62 -15.80 19.80 0.80
CA ALA A 62 -16.21 19.72 2.19
C ALA A 62 -15.64 20.89 3.00
N GLU A 63 -14.36 21.22 2.78
CA GLU A 63 -13.63 22.26 3.50
C GLU A 63 -14.28 23.64 3.32
N VAL A 64 -14.74 23.94 2.11
CA VAL A 64 -15.47 25.19 1.82
C VAL A 64 -16.95 25.14 2.21
N GLY A 65 -17.43 24.06 2.85
CA GLY A 65 -18.81 23.90 3.28
C GLY A 65 -19.82 23.73 2.14
N LYS A 66 -19.38 23.30 0.95
CA LYS A 66 -20.25 23.11 -0.23
C LYS A 66 -20.95 21.75 -0.26
N ILE A 67 -20.60 20.85 0.65
CA ILE A 67 -21.25 19.54 0.79
C ILE A 67 -22.34 19.65 1.87
N GLN A 68 -23.58 19.33 1.50
CA GLN A 68 -24.72 19.37 2.41
C GLN A 68 -24.82 18.06 3.22
N GLY A 69 -25.32 18.17 4.45
CA GLY A 69 -25.69 16.99 5.26
C GLY A 69 -24.57 16.34 6.07
N CYS A 70 -23.42 16.99 6.23
CA CYS A 70 -22.38 16.53 7.15
C CYS A 70 -21.66 17.69 7.85
N ASP A 71 -21.09 17.39 9.01
CA ASP A 71 -20.20 18.30 9.72
C ASP A 71 -18.94 18.57 8.87
N VAL A 72 -18.60 19.85 8.69
CA VAL A 72 -17.52 20.30 7.81
C VAL A 72 -16.19 19.66 8.18
N ILE A 73 -15.85 19.63 9.47
CA ILE A 73 -14.55 19.12 9.95
C ILE A 73 -14.48 17.61 9.69
N TYR A 74 -15.51 16.86 10.10
CA TYR A 74 -15.55 15.41 9.94
C TYR A 74 -15.55 14.98 8.46
N CYS A 75 -16.37 15.61 7.62
CA CYS A 75 -16.41 15.32 6.19
C CYS A 75 -15.08 15.61 5.53
N THR A 76 -14.47 16.76 5.83
CA THR A 76 -13.17 17.14 5.27
C THR A 76 -12.07 16.16 5.68
N ALA A 77 -11.99 15.83 6.97
CA ALA A 77 -11.00 14.89 7.50
C ALA A 77 -11.13 13.50 6.87
N SER A 78 -12.35 12.96 6.79
CA SER A 78 -12.59 11.62 6.25
C SER A 78 -12.20 11.49 4.77
N TRP A 79 -12.51 12.50 3.95
CA TRP A 79 -12.14 12.50 2.53
C TRP A 79 -10.64 12.74 2.30
N TYR A 80 -10.00 13.62 3.08
CA TYR A 80 -8.54 13.77 3.02
C TYR A 80 -7.82 12.49 3.46
N PHE A 81 -8.29 11.85 4.54
CA PHE A 81 -7.75 10.57 4.97
C PHE A 81 -7.90 9.49 3.89
N LYS A 82 -9.08 9.39 3.26
CA LYS A 82 -9.31 8.47 2.15
C LYS A 82 -8.36 8.73 0.98
N ALA A 83 -8.14 9.99 0.62
CA ALA A 83 -7.18 10.36 -0.43
C ALA A 83 -5.73 10.02 -0.04
N ALA A 84 -5.33 10.30 1.19
CA ALA A 84 -3.99 10.02 1.72
C ALA A 84 -3.70 8.51 1.74
N THR A 85 -4.64 7.70 2.23
CA THR A 85 -4.50 6.22 2.23
C THR A 85 -4.46 5.63 0.82
N GLY A 86 -5.04 6.32 -0.16
CA GLY A 86 -4.93 5.96 -1.58
C GLY A 86 -3.67 6.50 -2.27
N GLY A 87 -2.74 7.14 -1.54
CA GLY A 87 -1.45 7.60 -2.07
C GLY A 87 -1.42 9.07 -2.51
N HIS A 88 -2.46 9.86 -2.28
CA HIS A 88 -2.44 11.30 -2.58
C HIS A 88 -1.71 12.07 -1.48
N ILE A 89 -0.40 12.25 -1.65
CA ILE A 89 0.49 12.89 -0.67
C ILE A 89 0.01 14.27 -0.21
N PRO A 90 -0.43 15.21 -1.07
CA PRO A 90 -0.87 16.53 -0.60
C PRO A 90 -2.02 16.46 0.41
N SER A 91 -2.84 15.41 0.36
CA SER A 91 -3.93 15.23 1.33
C SER A 91 -3.44 15.06 2.77
N ILE A 92 -2.23 14.52 2.95
CA ILE A 92 -1.61 14.39 4.28
C ILE A 92 -1.34 15.78 4.86
N THR A 93 -0.81 16.70 4.05
CA THR A 93 -0.56 18.09 4.44
C THR A 93 -1.85 18.82 4.80
N HIS A 94 -2.90 18.67 3.98
CA HIS A 94 -4.19 19.29 4.27
C HIS A 94 -4.87 18.70 5.53
N LEU A 95 -4.74 17.39 5.76
CA LEU A 95 -5.20 16.77 7.01
C LEU A 95 -4.43 17.31 8.23
N ALA A 96 -3.13 17.56 8.07
CA ALA A 96 -2.29 18.14 9.11
C ALA A 96 -2.72 19.56 9.47
N ILE A 97 -2.98 20.40 8.46
CA ILE A 97 -3.51 21.77 8.65
C ILE A 97 -4.86 21.73 9.37
N LEU A 98 -5.76 20.81 8.95
CA LEU A 98 -7.05 20.64 9.60
C LEU A 98 -6.89 20.25 11.08
N ASN A 99 -6.02 19.29 11.40
CA ASN A 99 -5.73 18.90 12.78
C ASN A 99 -5.14 20.04 13.59
N PHE A 100 -4.21 20.80 13.01
CA PHE A 100 -3.57 21.95 13.63
C PHE A 100 -4.60 23.04 14.00
N ASN A 101 -5.48 23.38 13.06
CA ASN A 101 -6.55 24.37 13.25
C ASN A 101 -7.58 23.95 14.31
N ASN A 102 -7.71 22.65 14.57
CA ASN A 102 -8.61 22.09 15.57
C ASN A 102 -7.92 21.77 16.91
N GLY A 103 -6.68 22.23 17.12
CA GLY A 103 -5.94 22.10 18.39
C GLY A 103 -5.11 20.83 18.53
N TYR A 104 -5.17 19.90 17.57
CA TYR A 104 -4.37 18.67 17.54
C TYR A 104 -2.99 18.93 16.91
N LYS A 105 -2.22 19.83 17.51
CA LYS A 105 -0.95 20.33 16.94
C LYS A 105 0.09 19.22 16.78
N ASP A 106 0.26 18.35 17.77
CA ASP A 106 1.26 17.27 17.72
C ASP A 106 0.98 16.27 16.58
N VAL A 107 -0.30 15.93 16.40
CA VAL A 107 -0.75 15.09 15.28
C VAL A 107 -0.48 15.78 13.95
N GLY A 108 -0.77 17.09 13.86
CA GLY A 108 -0.44 17.90 12.69
C GLY A 108 1.05 17.88 12.35
N VAL A 109 1.93 18.11 13.33
CA VAL A 109 3.39 18.10 13.10
C VAL A 109 3.88 16.75 12.59
N SER A 110 3.44 15.65 13.20
CA SER A 110 3.84 14.30 12.74
C SER A 110 3.37 13.99 11.31
N GLN A 111 2.19 14.48 10.91
CA GLN A 111 1.67 14.35 9.55
C GLN A 111 2.46 15.23 8.56
N LEU A 112 2.83 16.46 8.94
CA LEU A 112 3.70 17.31 8.12
C LEU A 112 5.08 16.67 7.93
N GLN A 113 5.67 16.09 8.98
CA GLN A 113 6.94 15.36 8.86
C GLN A 113 6.83 14.20 7.87
N LEU A 114 5.74 13.43 7.91
CA LEU A 114 5.49 12.37 6.95
C LEU A 114 5.36 12.90 5.52
N ALA A 115 4.58 13.96 5.30
CA ALA A 115 4.41 14.58 3.98
C ALA A 115 5.74 15.17 3.44
N ALA A 116 6.55 15.77 4.31
CA ALA A 116 7.87 16.30 3.96
C ALA A 116 8.86 15.21 3.51
N ARG A 117 8.78 14.00 4.09
CA ARG A 117 9.54 12.81 3.65
C ARG A 117 9.12 12.32 2.26
N TRP A 118 7.88 12.57 1.87
CA TRP A 118 7.37 12.38 0.51
C TRP A 118 7.67 13.55 -0.44
N ASN A 119 8.52 14.50 -0.01
CA ASN A 119 8.90 15.68 -0.78
C ASN A 119 7.74 16.66 -1.06
N ASP A 120 6.72 16.71 -0.19
CA ASP A 120 5.66 17.72 -0.29
C ASP A 120 6.21 19.09 0.09
N SER A 121 6.19 20.05 -0.84
CA SER A 121 6.79 21.38 -0.63
C SER A 121 6.08 22.16 0.47
N LEU A 122 4.75 22.14 0.49
CA LEU A 122 3.95 22.85 1.47
C LEU A 122 4.23 22.34 2.89
N ALA A 123 4.35 21.03 3.07
CA ALA A 123 4.69 20.46 4.36
C ALA A 123 6.07 20.89 4.86
N ARG A 124 7.06 20.92 3.95
CA ARG A 124 8.43 21.37 4.28
C ARG A 124 8.46 22.84 4.67
N ASP A 125 7.74 23.69 3.94
CA ASP A 125 7.63 25.12 4.24
C ASP A 125 6.95 25.36 5.59
N LEU A 126 5.85 24.66 5.87
CA LEU A 126 5.14 24.77 7.15
C LEU A 126 6.01 24.30 8.33
N LEU A 127 6.74 23.19 8.20
CA LEU A 127 7.69 22.76 9.23
C LEU A 127 8.78 23.81 9.48
N GLY A 128 9.34 24.39 8.42
CA GLY A 128 10.33 25.46 8.52
C GLY A 128 9.78 26.72 9.22
N GLN A 129 8.54 27.11 8.92
CA GLN A 129 7.88 28.24 9.58
C GLN A 129 7.61 27.99 11.08
N MET A 130 7.41 26.73 11.46
CA MET A 130 7.20 26.32 12.85
C MET A 130 8.50 26.03 13.61
N ASP A 131 9.67 26.34 13.02
CA ASP A 131 10.99 26.02 13.57
C ASP A 131 11.13 24.52 13.94
N GLN A 132 10.49 23.65 13.15
CA GLN A 132 10.57 22.20 13.30
C GLN A 132 11.66 21.65 12.39
N VAL A 133 12.24 20.52 12.81
CA VAL A 133 13.20 19.78 11.99
C VAL A 133 12.50 19.30 10.71
N VAL A 134 12.98 19.77 9.56
CA VAL A 134 12.50 19.35 8.24
C VAL A 134 13.23 18.07 7.83
N PRO A 135 12.54 16.92 7.74
CA PRO A 135 13.19 15.66 7.37
C PRO A 135 13.62 15.67 5.89
N GLU A 136 14.63 14.88 5.55
CA GLU A 136 15.00 14.62 4.16
C GLU A 136 13.90 13.84 3.42
N PRO A 137 13.73 14.01 2.09
CA PRO A 137 12.72 13.33 1.29
C PRO A 137 13.09 11.87 0.99
N ASP A 138 13.36 11.09 2.04
CA ASP A 138 13.85 9.71 1.96
C ASP A 138 12.83 8.75 1.35
N LEU A 139 11.54 8.86 1.73
CA LEU A 139 10.46 8.04 1.15
C LEU A 139 10.27 8.32 -0.33
N TYR A 140 10.34 9.58 -0.74
CA TYR A 140 10.31 9.97 -2.15
C TYR A 140 11.50 9.40 -2.93
N ASN A 141 12.71 9.54 -2.39
CA ASN A 141 13.93 9.01 -3.01
C ASN A 141 13.90 7.49 -3.13
N GLN A 142 13.37 6.79 -2.13
CA GLN A 142 13.20 5.34 -2.15
C GLN A 142 12.20 4.90 -3.23
N ALA A 143 11.05 5.59 -3.35
CA ALA A 143 10.08 5.32 -4.40
C ALA A 143 10.70 5.49 -5.80
N LEU A 144 11.45 6.58 -6.02
CA LEU A 144 12.14 6.85 -7.28
C LEU A 144 13.22 5.80 -7.60
N GLN A 145 13.93 5.28 -6.59
CA GLN A 145 14.88 4.18 -6.77
C GLN A 145 14.17 2.89 -7.18
N GLN A 146 13.01 2.57 -6.57
CA GLN A 146 12.23 1.40 -6.93
C GLN A 146 11.71 1.47 -8.37
N GLU A 147 11.23 2.64 -8.81
CA GLU A 147 10.78 2.83 -10.20
C GLU A 147 11.91 2.65 -11.20
N ARG A 148 13.09 3.25 -10.93
CA ARG A 148 14.28 3.06 -11.75
C ARG A 148 14.70 1.59 -11.80
N ALA A 149 14.74 0.91 -10.66
CA ALA A 149 15.05 -0.51 -10.59
C ALA A 149 14.06 -1.38 -11.39
N ARG A 150 12.76 -1.05 -11.36
CA ARG A 150 11.74 -1.72 -12.18
C ARG A 150 11.99 -1.51 -13.68
N GLN A 151 12.34 -0.30 -14.10
CA GLN A 151 12.65 -0.01 -15.51
C GLN A 151 13.86 -0.82 -15.99
N PHE A 152 14.95 -0.81 -15.22
CA PHE A 152 16.13 -1.62 -15.52
C PHE A 152 15.82 -3.13 -15.57
N ALA A 153 14.98 -3.63 -14.66
CA ALA A 153 14.57 -5.04 -14.66
C ALA A 153 13.77 -5.40 -15.92
N VAL A 154 12.87 -4.53 -16.39
CA VAL A 154 12.12 -4.74 -17.63
C VAL A 154 13.04 -4.74 -18.85
N GLU A 155 14.04 -3.86 -18.89
CA GLU A 155 15.03 -3.83 -19.96
C GLU A 155 15.88 -5.11 -20.01
N ILE A 156 16.38 -5.57 -18.86
CA ILE A 156 17.13 -6.83 -18.75
C ILE A 156 16.24 -8.00 -19.19
N ALA A 157 14.98 -8.05 -18.76
CA ALA A 157 14.03 -9.09 -19.16
C ALA A 157 13.78 -9.10 -20.68
N ARG A 158 13.72 -7.91 -21.32
CA ARG A 158 13.62 -7.80 -22.79
C ARG A 158 14.88 -8.30 -23.49
N GLN A 159 16.06 -7.92 -23.01
CA GLN A 159 17.33 -8.38 -23.57
C GLN A 159 17.49 -9.90 -23.44
N GLN A 160 17.18 -10.46 -22.27
CA GLN A 160 17.22 -11.91 -22.05
C GLN A 160 16.25 -12.66 -22.99
N ARG A 161 15.04 -12.12 -23.21
CA ARG A 161 14.09 -12.70 -24.15
C ARG A 161 14.63 -12.68 -25.58
N GLN A 162 15.27 -11.59 -26.01
CA GLN A 162 15.92 -11.52 -27.32
C GLN A 162 17.09 -12.51 -27.44
N ALA A 163 17.91 -12.65 -26.39
CA ALA A 163 19.02 -13.61 -26.37
C ALA A 163 18.51 -15.07 -26.43
N GLN A 164 17.44 -15.40 -25.71
CA GLN A 164 16.80 -16.72 -25.81
C GLN A 164 16.23 -16.99 -27.19
N ILE A 165 15.56 -16.01 -27.81
CA ILE A 165 15.07 -16.12 -29.19
C ILE A 165 16.25 -16.31 -30.16
N ALA A 166 17.34 -15.57 -30.00
CA ALA A 166 18.53 -15.71 -30.83
C ALA A 166 19.21 -17.09 -30.67
N GLN A 167 19.29 -17.61 -29.44
CA GLN A 167 19.79 -18.97 -29.19
C GLN A 167 18.86 -20.04 -29.81
N MET A 168 17.55 -19.86 -29.70
CA MET A 168 16.57 -20.78 -30.28
C MET A 168 16.66 -20.76 -31.82
N LEU A 169 16.70 -19.57 -32.44
CA LEU A 169 16.89 -19.43 -33.89
C LEU A 169 18.25 -19.97 -34.35
N GLY A 170 19.32 -19.72 -33.60
CA GLY A 170 20.65 -20.29 -33.86
C GLY A 170 20.66 -21.82 -33.82
N TYR A 171 19.89 -22.41 -32.89
CA TYR A 171 19.71 -23.87 -32.81
C TYR A 171 18.95 -24.42 -34.03
N PHE A 172 17.89 -23.74 -34.48
CA PHE A 172 17.12 -24.15 -35.67
C PHE A 172 17.90 -24.03 -36.98
N ILE A 173 18.70 -22.99 -37.16
CA ILE A 173 19.53 -22.81 -38.36
C ILE A 173 20.75 -23.76 -38.34
N GLY A 174 21.34 -23.99 -37.16
CA GLY A 174 22.52 -24.84 -36.98
C GLY A 174 22.27 -26.34 -37.20
N CYS A 175 21.12 -26.88 -36.74
CA CYS A 175 20.80 -28.30 -36.95
C CYS A 175 20.14 -28.59 -38.32
N GLY A 176 19.79 -27.57 -39.13
CA GLY A 176 19.07 -27.74 -40.40
C GLY A 176 19.94 -27.95 -41.65
N LEU A 177 21.23 -27.63 -41.63
CA LEU A 177 22.07 -27.62 -42.84
C LEU A 177 23.43 -28.35 -42.73
N GLY A 178 23.81 -28.86 -41.55
CA GLY A 178 25.04 -29.63 -41.37
C GLY A 178 24.82 -30.78 -40.41
N GLY A 179 24.97 -32.01 -40.89
CA GLY A 179 24.75 -33.22 -40.10
C GLY A 179 25.62 -33.28 -38.84
N GLY A 180 25.00 -33.63 -37.71
CA GLY A 180 25.66 -33.99 -36.46
C GLY A 180 25.64 -32.89 -35.40
N CYS A 181 24.53 -32.74 -34.68
CA CYS A 181 24.51 -31.91 -33.47
C CYS A 181 25.22 -32.70 -32.35
N ALA A 182 26.54 -32.48 -32.19
CA ALA A 182 27.24 -32.83 -30.97
C ALA A 182 26.68 -31.95 -29.85
N MET A 183 25.97 -32.57 -28.91
CA MET A 183 25.48 -31.88 -27.72
C MET A 183 26.68 -31.25 -27.00
N PRO A 184 26.68 -29.94 -26.69
CA PRO A 184 27.63 -29.44 -25.73
C PRO A 184 27.29 -30.10 -24.39
N SER A 185 28.11 -31.07 -23.99
CA SER A 185 28.34 -31.43 -22.60
C SER A 185 29.03 -30.24 -21.89
N GLY A 186 28.34 -29.11 -21.87
CA GLY A 186 28.70 -27.94 -21.08
C GLY A 186 27.66 -27.85 -19.99
N ASN A 187 28.08 -28.18 -18.76
CA ASN A 187 27.33 -27.95 -17.54
C ASN A 187 26.47 -26.69 -17.67
N MET A 188 25.14 -26.86 -17.64
CA MET A 188 24.26 -25.79 -17.22
C MET A 188 24.61 -25.53 -15.75
N VAL A 189 25.67 -24.76 -15.52
CA VAL A 189 25.84 -24.03 -14.27
C VAL A 189 24.63 -23.10 -14.25
N ALA A 190 23.60 -23.53 -13.54
CA ALA A 190 22.59 -22.63 -13.04
C ALA A 190 23.33 -21.62 -12.16
N THR A 191 23.78 -20.51 -12.74
CA THR A 191 24.01 -19.30 -11.97
C THR A 191 22.63 -18.85 -11.51
N GLN A 192 22.15 -19.49 -10.44
CA GLN A 192 21.25 -18.84 -9.52
C GLN A 192 21.83 -17.45 -9.23
N PRO A 193 21.07 -16.36 -9.38
CA PRO A 193 21.47 -15.12 -8.77
C PRO A 193 21.65 -15.40 -7.28
N ALA A 194 22.87 -15.20 -6.79
CA ALA A 194 23.20 -15.37 -5.40
C ALA A 194 22.19 -14.61 -4.54
N SER A 195 21.49 -15.35 -3.67
CA SER A 195 20.81 -14.76 -2.53
C SER A 195 21.82 -13.87 -1.80
N PRO A 196 21.50 -12.60 -1.50
CA PRO A 196 22.38 -11.80 -0.65
C PRO A 196 22.53 -12.51 0.69
N ALA A 197 23.77 -12.82 1.02
CA ALA A 197 24.17 -13.46 2.25
C ALA A 197 23.54 -12.73 3.46
N ALA A 198 22.76 -13.46 4.25
CA ALA A 198 22.44 -13.04 5.60
C ALA A 198 23.77 -12.88 6.37
N PRO A 199 23.98 -11.79 7.11
CA PRO A 199 25.18 -11.65 7.93
C PRO A 199 25.17 -12.72 9.03
N LEU A 200 26.24 -13.51 9.06
CA LEU A 200 26.60 -14.39 10.17
C LEU A 200 26.89 -13.53 11.40
N VAL A 201 25.92 -13.45 12.31
CA VAL A 201 26.17 -12.97 13.67
C VAL A 201 26.55 -14.20 14.51
N GLY A 202 27.84 -14.29 14.85
CA GLY A 202 28.37 -15.29 15.77
C GLY A 202 27.84 -15.10 17.20
N PRO A 203 28.00 -16.12 18.06
CA PRO A 203 27.43 -16.13 19.40
C PRO A 203 28.29 -15.27 20.33
N MET A 204 27.81 -14.08 20.70
CA MET A 204 28.37 -13.37 21.85
C MET A 204 27.54 -13.70 23.09
N SER A 205 28.07 -14.64 23.86
CA SER A 205 27.81 -14.81 25.29
C SER A 205 27.92 -13.45 25.99
N GLY A 206 26.78 -12.94 26.45
CA GLY A 206 26.68 -11.85 27.42
C GLY A 206 25.83 -12.35 28.57
N THR A 207 26.48 -12.58 29.70
CA THR A 207 25.98 -13.11 30.97
C THR A 207 24.58 -12.63 31.37
N ARG A 208 23.65 -13.58 31.53
CA ARG A 208 22.41 -13.37 32.31
C ARG A 208 22.79 -13.06 33.75
N HIS A 209 22.73 -11.80 34.13
CA HIS A 209 22.53 -11.43 35.53
C HIS A 209 21.07 -11.70 35.87
N SER A 210 20.85 -12.88 36.44
CA SER A 210 19.63 -13.24 37.15
C SER A 210 19.51 -12.32 38.36
N SER A 211 18.48 -11.46 38.37
CA SER A 211 17.98 -10.83 39.60
C SER A 211 16.46 -10.70 39.51
N PRO A 212 15.77 -10.68 40.67
CA PRO A 212 14.76 -11.67 40.95
C PRO A 212 13.37 -11.30 40.44
N ASN A 213 12.61 -12.38 40.27
CA ASN A 213 11.17 -12.50 40.08
C ASN A 213 10.35 -11.37 40.74
N VAL A 214 10.10 -10.29 39.99
CA VAL A 214 8.98 -9.39 40.27
C VAL A 214 7.96 -9.70 39.18
N ILE A 215 6.82 -10.26 39.57
CA ILE A 215 5.64 -10.42 38.71
C ILE A 215 5.18 -9.01 38.34
N HIS A 216 5.81 -8.43 37.33
CA HIS A 216 5.34 -7.20 36.72
C HIS A 216 4.08 -7.56 35.97
N ALA A 217 2.97 -6.93 36.34
CA ALA A 217 1.81 -6.89 35.48
C ALA A 217 2.28 -6.51 34.06
N PRO A 218 1.83 -7.22 33.02
CA PRO A 218 2.25 -6.95 31.65
C PRO A 218 1.95 -5.49 31.30
N PRO A 219 2.87 -4.81 30.60
CA PRO A 219 2.78 -3.37 30.38
C PRO A 219 1.45 -3.01 29.71
N PRO A 220 0.80 -1.89 30.10
CA PRO A 220 -0.43 -1.44 29.46
C PRO A 220 -0.24 -1.20 27.96
N PRO A 221 -1.31 -1.28 27.14
CA PRO A 221 -1.26 -0.88 25.75
C PRO A 221 -0.78 0.57 25.69
N GLN A 222 0.33 0.78 25.02
CA GLN A 222 0.89 2.10 24.80
C GLN A 222 0.29 2.67 23.52
N MET A 223 -0.20 3.90 23.60
CA MET A 223 -0.63 4.64 22.42
C MET A 223 0.61 5.18 21.68
N CYS A 224 0.68 4.91 20.39
CA CYS A 224 1.71 5.41 19.49
C CYS A 224 1.28 6.76 18.89
N PRO A 225 2.22 7.53 18.30
CA PRO A 225 1.94 8.85 17.73
C PRO A 225 0.85 8.87 16.65
N ASP A 226 0.63 7.76 15.95
CA ASP A 226 -0.43 7.60 14.95
C ASP A 226 -1.81 7.23 15.55
N GLY A 227 -1.94 7.19 16.87
CA GLY A 227 -3.14 6.78 17.59
C GLY A 227 -3.37 5.27 17.64
N THR A 228 -2.45 4.46 17.09
CA THR A 228 -2.50 3.00 17.25
C THR A 228 -2.06 2.60 18.64
N TYR A 229 -2.59 1.48 19.14
CA TYR A 229 -2.18 0.93 20.42
C TYR A 229 -1.33 -0.31 20.19
N VAL A 230 -0.23 -0.42 20.92
CA VAL A 230 0.69 -1.56 20.86
C VAL A 230 1.10 -2.00 22.26
N ILE A 231 1.50 -3.26 22.41
CA ILE A 231 2.14 -3.73 23.66
C ILE A 231 3.65 -3.57 23.51
N GLY A 232 4.28 -2.90 24.48
CA GLY A 232 5.71 -2.56 24.47
C GLY A 232 6.01 -1.24 23.76
N THR A 233 7.28 -1.02 23.39
CA THR A 233 7.72 0.21 22.73
C THR A 233 7.20 0.33 21.31
N CYS A 234 6.56 1.46 21.01
CA CYS A 234 6.20 1.89 19.66
C CYS A 234 7.44 1.98 18.76
N LYS A 235 7.45 1.22 17.66
CA LYS A 235 8.45 1.35 16.60
C LYS A 235 7.76 1.62 15.28
N MET A 236 8.27 2.64 14.58
CA MET A 236 7.75 3.03 13.29
C MET A 236 8.24 2.07 12.21
N ALA A 237 7.32 1.49 11.45
CA ALA A 237 7.60 0.72 10.26
C ALA A 237 7.87 1.64 9.06
N PRO A 238 8.55 1.16 8.01
CA PRO A 238 8.81 1.92 6.77
C PRO A 238 7.56 2.52 6.10
N ASN A 239 6.38 1.92 6.28
CA ASN A 239 5.11 2.45 5.76
C ASN A 239 4.49 3.55 6.64
N GLY A 240 5.17 4.01 7.69
CA GLY A 240 4.72 5.05 8.61
C GLY A 240 3.78 4.57 9.72
N ARG A 241 3.40 3.28 9.76
CA ARG A 241 2.57 2.73 10.86
C ARG A 241 3.44 2.31 12.03
N PHE A 242 2.90 2.39 13.25
CA PHE A 242 3.60 1.90 14.43
C PHE A 242 3.24 0.45 14.78
N VAL A 243 4.23 -0.31 15.22
CA VAL A 243 4.09 -1.69 15.70
C VAL A 243 4.80 -1.87 17.04
N GLY A 244 4.34 -2.83 17.84
CA GLY A 244 4.98 -3.20 19.10
C GLY A 244 6.15 -4.15 18.86
N GLY A 245 7.38 -3.68 19.05
CA GLY A 245 8.59 -4.46 18.78
C GLY A 245 9.21 -4.17 17.41
N GLN A 246 10.21 -4.97 16.99
CA GLN A 246 10.94 -4.70 15.73
C GLN A 246 10.02 -4.90 14.51
N PRO A 247 9.85 -3.88 13.64
CA PRO A 247 9.02 -4.02 12.45
C PRO A 247 9.60 -5.06 11.50
N GLN A 248 8.78 -6.03 11.10
CA GLN A 248 9.08 -6.97 10.01
C GLN A 248 7.98 -6.92 8.96
N MET A 249 8.39 -7.00 7.70
CA MET A 249 7.48 -7.04 6.56
C MET A 249 6.92 -8.46 6.39
N ALA A 250 5.61 -8.57 6.34
CA ALA A 250 4.90 -9.79 6.02
C ALA A 250 4.83 -10.00 4.48
N PRO A 251 4.56 -11.24 4.01
CA PRO A 251 4.43 -11.55 2.58
C PRO A 251 3.36 -10.75 1.83
N ASP A 252 2.32 -10.27 2.52
CA ASP A 252 1.28 -9.42 1.95
C ASP A 252 1.67 -7.94 1.86
N GLY A 253 2.90 -7.58 2.25
CA GLY A 253 3.42 -6.21 2.28
C GLY A 253 3.01 -5.42 3.54
N SER A 254 2.26 -6.01 4.47
CA SER A 254 1.96 -5.40 5.77
C SER A 254 3.19 -5.45 6.69
N PHE A 255 3.20 -4.63 7.74
CA PHE A 255 4.25 -4.65 8.76
C PHE A 255 3.69 -5.06 10.11
N VAL A 256 4.38 -5.96 10.78
CA VAL A 256 4.02 -6.46 12.10
C VAL A 256 5.22 -6.40 13.06
N GLY A 257 4.96 -6.41 14.36
CA GLY A 257 6.00 -6.41 15.38
C GLY A 257 6.51 -7.82 15.67
N GLY A 258 7.76 -8.13 15.28
CA GLY A 258 8.33 -9.48 15.39
C GLY A 258 8.06 -10.36 14.16
N THR A 259 8.28 -11.67 14.27
CA THR A 259 8.17 -12.60 13.14
C THR A 259 6.73 -12.68 12.61
N PRO A 260 6.47 -12.42 11.32
CA PRO A 260 5.13 -12.49 10.75
C PRO A 260 4.58 -13.91 10.75
N ARG A 261 3.34 -14.07 11.22
CA ARG A 261 2.61 -15.34 11.22
C ARG A 261 1.22 -15.14 10.67
N MET A 262 0.83 -16.03 9.75
CA MET A 262 -0.46 -15.95 9.08
C MET A 262 -1.58 -16.43 10.03
N THR A 263 -2.66 -15.67 10.10
CA THR A 263 -3.87 -15.98 10.86
C THR A 263 -4.88 -16.72 9.97
N PRO A 264 -5.89 -17.41 10.54
CA PRO A 264 -6.87 -18.18 9.75
C PRO A 264 -7.64 -17.37 8.70
N ASN A 265 -7.82 -16.07 8.89
CA ASN A 265 -8.45 -15.17 7.92
C ASN A 265 -7.46 -14.60 6.87
N GLY A 266 -6.24 -15.12 6.78
CA GLY A 266 -5.24 -14.75 5.78
C GLY A 266 -4.48 -13.44 6.06
N ARG A 267 -4.67 -12.82 7.24
CA ARG A 267 -3.89 -11.63 7.67
C ARG A 267 -2.61 -12.08 8.39
N PHE A 268 -1.72 -11.15 8.70
CA PHE A 268 -0.50 -11.43 9.46
C PHE A 268 -0.51 -10.73 10.81
N VAL A 269 -0.06 -11.44 11.84
CA VAL A 269 0.20 -10.91 13.18
C VAL A 269 1.66 -11.18 13.55
N GLY A 270 2.23 -10.29 14.35
CA GLY A 270 3.61 -10.41 14.82
C GLY A 270 3.64 -10.80 16.31
N GLY A 271 4.63 -11.62 16.68
CA GLY A 271 4.85 -12.03 18.06
C GLY A 271 5.05 -13.55 18.23
N ASN A 272 5.55 -13.95 19.39
CA ASN A 272 5.88 -15.35 19.71
C ASN A 272 4.76 -16.10 20.45
N GLY A 273 3.68 -15.41 20.84
CA GLY A 273 2.53 -16.01 21.52
C GLY A 273 1.64 -16.85 20.60
N PRO A 274 0.73 -17.67 21.16
CA PRO A 274 -0.29 -18.36 20.36
C PRO A 274 -1.18 -17.35 19.61
N ILE A 275 -1.63 -17.69 18.41
CA ILE A 275 -2.58 -16.83 17.68
C ILE A 275 -3.96 -17.02 18.34
N THR A 276 -4.50 -15.94 18.90
CA THR A 276 -5.79 -15.94 19.59
C THR A 276 -6.78 -15.07 18.84
N MET A 277 -8.00 -15.58 18.67
CA MET A 277 -9.11 -14.80 18.13
C MET A 277 -9.77 -14.02 19.27
N CYS A 278 -9.93 -12.71 19.08
CA CYS A 278 -10.56 -11.83 20.05
C CYS A 278 -12.08 -11.76 19.83
N PRO A 279 -12.86 -11.25 20.82
CA PRO A 279 -14.32 -11.18 20.73
C PRO A 279 -14.87 -10.40 19.55
N ASP A 280 -14.11 -9.46 18.99
CA ASP A 280 -14.47 -8.68 17.79
C ASP A 280 -14.14 -9.41 16.46
N GLY A 281 -13.63 -10.64 16.53
CA GLY A 281 -13.20 -11.43 15.37
C GLY A 281 -11.81 -11.05 14.85
N SER A 282 -11.10 -10.13 15.50
CA SER A 282 -9.69 -9.85 15.19
C SER A 282 -8.78 -10.97 15.71
N PHE A 283 -7.57 -11.05 15.18
CA PHE A 283 -6.56 -12.01 15.64
C PHE A 283 -5.35 -11.26 16.18
N VAL A 284 -4.82 -11.75 17.30
CA VAL A 284 -3.62 -11.20 17.94
C VAL A 284 -2.67 -12.33 18.34
N ALA A 285 -1.40 -12.01 18.57
CA ALA A 285 -0.46 -12.94 19.18
C ALA A 285 -0.54 -12.81 20.71
N GLY A 286 -0.75 -13.93 21.40
CA GLY A 286 -0.90 -13.98 22.86
C GLY A 286 -2.34 -13.74 23.33
N SER A 287 -2.53 -13.09 24.47
CA SER A 287 -3.87 -12.85 25.04
C SER A 287 -4.49 -11.55 24.48
N CYS A 288 -5.80 -11.58 24.22
CA CYS A 288 -6.55 -10.42 23.76
C CYS A 288 -6.70 -9.37 24.87
N ARG A 289 -6.24 -8.15 24.61
CA ARG A 289 -6.40 -7.01 25.51
C ARG A 289 -7.07 -5.85 24.81
N LEU A 290 -8.17 -5.37 25.38
CA LEU A 290 -8.90 -4.23 24.82
C LEU A 290 -8.15 -2.93 25.10
N ALA A 291 -7.81 -2.20 24.03
CA ALA A 291 -7.24 -0.87 24.11
C ALA A 291 -8.36 0.19 24.27
N PRO A 292 -8.04 1.39 24.79
CA PRO A 292 -9.01 2.48 24.97
C PRO A 292 -9.77 2.91 23.71
N ASN A 293 -9.21 2.69 22.52
CA ASN A 293 -9.88 2.95 21.24
C ASN A 293 -10.85 1.84 20.80
N GLY A 294 -11.06 0.80 21.64
CA GLY A 294 -11.95 -0.32 21.35
C GLY A 294 -11.32 -1.43 20.49
N GLN A 295 -10.04 -1.34 20.12
CA GLN A 295 -9.34 -2.39 19.37
C GLN A 295 -8.65 -3.38 20.32
N TYR A 296 -8.58 -4.66 19.91
CA TYR A 296 -7.79 -5.65 20.66
C TYR A 296 -6.33 -5.65 20.22
N VAL A 297 -5.44 -5.70 21.21
CA VAL A 297 -3.99 -5.86 21.04
C VAL A 297 -3.52 -7.15 21.72
N GLY A 298 -2.48 -7.77 21.17
CA GLY A 298 -1.90 -9.01 21.66
C GLY A 298 -0.82 -8.78 22.71
N GLN A 299 -0.83 -9.62 23.75
CA GLN A 299 0.09 -9.56 24.89
C GLN A 299 0.85 -10.87 25.09
#